data_AF-A0A5A8ALD9-F1
#
_entry.id   AF-A0A5A8ALD9-F1
#
_cell.length_a   1.000
_cell.length_b   1.000
_cell.length_c   1.000
_cell.angle_alpha   90.00
_cell.angle_beta   90.00
_cell.angle_gamma   90.00
#
_symmetry.space_group_name_H-M   'P 1'
#
loop_
_entity.id
_entity.type
_entity.pdbx_description
1 polymer ?
#
loop_
_entity_poly.entity_id
_entity_poly.type
_entity_poly.pdbx_seq_one_letter_code
_entity_poly.pdbx_strand_id
1 'polypeptide(L)'
;MENLQPYPAKNTIRIIVALYILYGLILMIETFDFLEMLHTKPKDHHPTYDLVNVIFYQMEMIICFVCAFSFIILISTKQSVTTWLFTTILLLLFRASSVYYLYFYETEERWVPFIYKEANDFSTLFRRTFVPAQLILNSIAIIALSKNYFQNRKVTKNNLP
;
A
#
# COMPACT_ATOMS: atom_id res chain seq x y z
N MET A 1 14.27 0.26 32.51
CA MET A 1 13.61 1.14 31.52
C MET A 1 14.27 0.87 30.18
N GLU A 2 13.58 0.13 29.31
CA GLU A 2 14.11 -0.27 28.00
C GLU A 2 14.34 0.98 27.15
N ASN A 3 15.58 1.17 26.72
CA ASN A 3 16.06 2.39 26.10
C ASN A 3 15.34 2.59 24.76
N LEU A 4 14.45 3.58 24.69
CA LEU A 4 13.75 4.01 23.48
C LEU A 4 14.76 4.64 22.52
N GLN A 5 15.63 3.84 21.90
CA GLN A 5 16.39 4.32 20.77
C GLN A 5 15.40 4.75 19.68
N PRO A 6 15.61 5.92 19.06
CA PRO A 6 14.82 6.35 17.92
C PRO A 6 15.16 5.40 16.75
N TYR A 7 14.39 4.33 16.60
CA TYR A 7 14.64 3.33 15.57
C TYR A 7 14.58 4.00 14.18
N PRO A 8 15.64 3.93 13.36
CA PRO A 8 15.65 4.50 12.01
C PRO A 8 14.52 3.94 11.13
N ALA A 9 14.04 2.73 11.43
CA ALA A 9 12.86 2.13 10.82
C ALA A 9 11.59 2.99 10.98
N LYS A 10 11.46 3.79 12.04
CA LYS A 10 10.26 4.58 12.31
C LYS A 10 10.04 5.67 11.26
N ASN A 11 11.10 6.28 10.74
CA ASN A 11 10.98 7.29 9.68
C ASN A 11 10.61 6.64 8.34
N THR A 12 11.24 5.51 7.99
CA THR A 12 10.88 4.75 6.78
C THR A 12 9.43 4.28 6.82
N ILE A 13 8.96 3.74 7.95
CA ILE A 13 7.56 3.30 8.11
C ILE A 13 6.60 4.50 8.01
N ARG A 14 6.94 5.66 8.56
CA ARG A 14 6.10 6.87 8.39
C ARG A 14 5.96 7.29 6.93
N ILE A 15 7.04 7.18 6.15
CA ILE A 15 7.00 7.42 4.71
C ILE A 15 6.11 6.37 4.03
N ILE A 16 6.22 5.09 4.40
CA ILE A 16 5.35 4.02 3.88
C ILE A 16 3.88 4.31 4.18
N VAL A 17 3.55 4.72 5.41
CA VAL A 17 2.18 5.12 5.79
C VAL A 17 1.69 6.28 4.93
N ALA A 18 2.50 7.34 4.79
CA ALA A 18 2.14 8.48 3.95
C ALA A 18 1.90 8.06 2.50
N LEU A 19 2.74 7.18 1.96
CA LEU A 19 2.61 6.68 0.59
C LEU A 19 1.31 5.88 0.38
N TYR A 20 0.93 5.03 1.34
CA TYR A 20 -0.35 4.30 1.28
C TYR A 20 -1.55 5.24 1.41
N ILE A 21 -1.51 6.20 2.34
CA ILE A 21 -2.61 7.16 2.54
C ILE A 21 -2.78 8.03 1.30
N LEU A 22 -1.71 8.63 0.80
CA LEU A 22 -1.76 9.51 -0.37
C LEU A 22 -2.31 8.78 -1.58
N TYR A 23 -1.85 7.56 -1.83
CA TYR A 23 -2.35 6.76 -2.95
C TYR A 23 -3.83 6.35 -2.75
N GLY A 24 -4.22 5.95 -1.54
CA GLY A 24 -5.62 5.67 -1.21
C GLY A 24 -6.54 6.88 -1.42
N LEU A 25 -6.07 8.09 -1.06
CA LEU A 25 -6.82 9.33 -1.30
C LEU A 25 -6.94 9.66 -2.79
N ILE A 26 -5.91 9.40 -3.59
CA ILE A 26 -5.98 9.58 -5.05
C ILE A 26 -7.03 8.63 -5.65
N LEU A 27 -7.02 7.36 -5.25
CA LEU A 27 -8.03 6.39 -5.68
C LEU A 27 -9.44 6.75 -5.21
N MET A 28 -9.57 7.36 -4.03
CA MET A 28 -10.84 7.88 -3.54
C MET A 28 -11.38 9.01 -4.43
N ILE A 29 -10.51 9.95 -4.83
CA ILE A 29 -10.87 11.04 -5.75
C ILE A 29 -11.32 10.45 -7.10
N GLU A 30 -10.58 9.49 -7.65
CA GLU A 30 -10.96 8.80 -8.90
C GLU A 30 -12.29 8.06 -8.77
N THR A 31 -12.57 7.47 -7.61
CA THR A 31 -13.85 6.81 -7.33
C THR A 31 -14.99 7.83 -7.26
N PHE A 32 -14.79 9.00 -6.65
CA PHE A 32 -15.82 10.04 -6.61
C PHE A 32 -16.09 10.66 -7.98
N ASP A 33 -15.04 10.93 -8.76
CA ASP A 33 -15.15 11.42 -10.14
C ASP A 33 -15.96 10.43 -11.00
N PHE A 34 -15.69 9.13 -10.85
CA PHE A 34 -16.50 8.10 -11.49
C PHE A 34 -17.98 8.14 -11.05
N LEU A 35 -18.23 8.19 -9.75
CA LEU A 35 -19.60 8.20 -9.21
C LEU A 35 -20.36 9.45 -9.69
N GLU A 36 -19.70 10.60 -9.81
CA GLU A 36 -20.27 11.83 -10.35
C GLU A 36 -20.65 11.69 -11.84
N MET A 37 -19.80 11.04 -12.64
CA MET A 37 -20.07 10.76 -14.05
C MET A 37 -21.26 9.80 -14.26
N LEU A 38 -21.58 8.95 -13.27
CA LEU A 38 -22.81 8.14 -13.32
C LEU A 38 -24.08 9.01 -13.16
N HIS A 39 -23.99 10.10 -12.39
CA HIS A 39 -25.13 10.97 -12.07
C HIS A 39 -25.33 12.09 -13.09
N THR A 40 -24.25 12.64 -13.65
CA THR A 40 -24.30 13.78 -14.58
C THR A 40 -23.61 13.43 -15.88
N LYS A 41 -24.38 12.92 -16.85
CA LYS A 41 -23.86 12.58 -18.18
C LYS A 41 -23.53 13.87 -18.95
N PRO A 42 -22.25 14.15 -19.30
CA PRO A 42 -21.95 15.21 -20.26
C PRO A 42 -22.56 14.83 -21.61
N LYS A 43 -23.19 15.77 -22.31
CA LYS A 43 -23.91 15.51 -23.58
C LYS A 43 -23.05 14.85 -24.66
N ASP A 44 -21.73 15.00 -24.60
CA ASP A 44 -20.77 14.52 -25.59
C ASP A 44 -19.85 13.40 -25.06
N HIS A 45 -20.17 12.77 -23.93
CA HIS A 45 -19.36 11.67 -23.38
C HIS A 45 -20.18 10.40 -23.24
N HIS A 46 -19.76 9.34 -23.93
CA HIS A 46 -20.29 8.01 -23.74
C HIS A 46 -19.59 7.33 -22.55
N PRO A 47 -20.32 6.60 -21.70
CA PRO A 47 -19.74 5.97 -20.53
C PRO A 47 -18.78 4.87 -21.00
N THR A 48 -17.51 5.04 -20.65
CA THR A 48 -16.49 4.02 -20.90
C THR A 48 -16.01 3.42 -19.59
N TYR A 49 -16.98 3.07 -18.78
CA TYR A 49 -16.80 2.93 -17.35
C TYR A 49 -17.72 1.79 -16.94
N ASP A 50 -17.17 0.58 -16.89
CA ASP A 50 -17.90 -0.56 -16.33
C ASP A 50 -17.73 -0.55 -14.80
N LEU A 51 -18.75 -1.04 -14.09
CA LEU A 51 -18.79 -1.19 -12.64
C LEU A 51 -17.54 -1.88 -12.10
N VAL A 52 -16.96 -2.78 -12.90
CA VAL A 52 -15.71 -3.51 -12.62
C VAL A 52 -14.54 -2.55 -12.33
N ASN A 53 -14.42 -1.43 -13.06
CA ASN A 53 -13.34 -0.45 -12.86
C ASN A 53 -13.48 0.29 -11.52
N VAL A 54 -14.71 0.58 -11.09
CA VAL A 54 -14.97 1.19 -9.77
C VAL A 54 -14.58 0.23 -8.67
N ILE A 55 -15.00 -1.03 -8.81
CA ILE A 55 -14.71 -2.07 -7.83
C ILE A 55 -13.19 -2.25 -7.72
N PHE A 56 -12.47 -2.22 -8.83
CA PHE A 56 -11.01 -2.24 -8.83
C PHE A 56 -10.42 -1.09 -7.98
N TYR A 57 -10.80 0.17 -8.25
CA TYR A 57 -10.27 1.33 -7.52
C TYR A 57 -10.65 1.31 -6.04
N GLN A 58 -11.89 0.90 -5.72
CA GLN A 58 -12.36 0.76 -4.35
C GLN A 58 -11.60 -0.33 -3.59
N MET A 59 -11.38 -1.50 -4.21
CA MET A 59 -10.62 -2.59 -3.61
C MET A 59 -9.18 -2.15 -3.34
N GLU A 60 -8.53 -1.50 -4.31
CA GLU A 60 -7.17 -1.03 -4.12
C GLU A 60 -7.06 0.08 -3.07
N MET A 61 -8.04 0.99 -3.01
CA MET A 61 -8.14 2.01 -1.96
C MET A 61 -8.27 1.37 -0.58
N ILE A 62 -9.16 0.40 -0.42
CA ILE A 62 -9.36 -0.34 0.84
C ILE A 62 -8.05 -1.02 1.26
N ILE A 63 -7.39 -1.71 0.33
CA ILE A 63 -6.08 -2.37 0.59
C ILE A 63 -5.06 -1.35 1.10
N CYS A 64 -4.98 -0.17 0.46
CA CYS A 64 -4.05 0.88 0.87
C CYS A 64 -4.34 1.37 2.29
N PHE A 65 -5.61 1.63 2.62
CA PHE A 65 -5.99 2.07 3.96
C PHE A 65 -5.77 0.98 5.01
N VAL A 66 -6.08 -0.28 4.72
CA VAL A 66 -5.80 -1.42 5.62
C VAL A 66 -4.30 -1.49 5.93
N CYS A 67 -3.43 -1.39 4.93
CA CYS A 67 -1.98 -1.36 5.11
C CYS A 67 -1.53 -0.15 5.95
N ALA A 68 -2.02 1.05 5.63
CA ALA A 68 -1.68 2.27 6.36
C ALA A 68 -2.10 2.20 7.84
N PHE A 69 -3.34 1.82 8.12
CA PHE A 69 -3.87 1.75 9.47
C PHE A 69 -3.17 0.67 10.29
N SER A 70 -2.80 -0.46 9.69
CA SER A 70 -2.00 -1.50 10.36
C SER A 70 -0.67 -0.95 10.87
N PHE A 71 0.04 -0.17 10.05
CA PHE A 71 1.28 0.50 10.46
C PHE A 71 1.04 1.60 11.50
N ILE A 72 -0.05 2.38 11.39
CA ILE A 72 -0.40 3.40 12.40
C ILE A 72 -0.64 2.76 13.77
N ILE A 73 -1.36 1.63 13.82
CA ILE A 73 -1.60 0.87 15.05
C ILE A 73 -0.28 0.38 15.64
N LEU A 74 0.62 -0.19 14.82
CA LEU A 74 1.96 -0.60 15.24
C LEU A 74 2.77 0.55 15.84
N ILE A 75 2.76 1.73 15.20
CA ILE A 75 3.42 2.95 15.71
C ILE A 75 2.85 3.35 17.07
N SER A 76 1.52 3.30 17.21
CA SER A 76 0.81 3.81 18.38
C SER A 76 0.92 2.89 19.59
N THR A 77 1.01 1.57 19.37
CA THR A 77 0.95 0.56 20.44
C THR A 77 2.32 0.11 20.97
N LYS A 78 3.42 0.78 20.59
CA LYS A 78 4.80 0.52 21.07
C LYS A 78 5.17 -0.97 21.11
N GLN A 79 4.86 -1.69 20.03
CA GLN A 79 5.06 -3.14 19.93
C GLN A 79 6.54 -3.55 19.88
N SER A 80 6.80 -4.83 20.19
CA SER A 80 8.14 -5.43 20.11
C SER A 80 8.69 -5.46 18.68
N VAL A 81 10.02 -5.48 18.53
CA VAL A 81 10.70 -5.59 17.21
C VAL A 81 10.26 -6.84 16.44
N THR A 82 9.96 -7.93 17.15
CA THR A 82 9.45 -9.18 16.57
C THR A 82 8.08 -8.96 15.92
N THR A 83 7.15 -8.34 16.65
CA THR A 83 5.81 -8.00 16.14
C THR A 83 5.93 -7.10 14.91
N TRP A 84 6.78 -6.08 14.98
CA TRP A 84 7.07 -5.18 13.87
C TRP A 84 7.54 -5.92 12.61
N LEU A 85 8.50 -6.82 12.76
CA LEU A 85 9.05 -7.58 11.63
C LEU A 85 8.00 -8.47 10.98
N PHE A 86 7.29 -9.29 11.78
CA PHE A 86 6.28 -10.22 11.26
C PHE A 86 5.10 -9.50 10.61
N THR A 87 4.58 -8.45 11.22
CA THR A 87 3.47 -7.69 10.62
C THR A 87 3.92 -7.01 9.33
N THR A 88 5.14 -6.46 9.25
CA THR A 88 5.65 -5.85 8.01
C THR A 88 5.79 -6.90 6.89
N ILE A 89 6.28 -8.10 7.20
CA ILE A 89 6.35 -9.20 6.23
C ILE A 89 4.94 -9.59 5.75
N LEU A 90 4.00 -9.76 6.67
CA LEU A 90 2.62 -10.12 6.33
C LEU A 90 1.96 -9.07 5.44
N LEU A 91 2.14 -7.79 5.74
CA LEU A 91 1.62 -6.68 4.94
C LEU A 91 2.28 -6.60 3.56
N LEU A 92 3.60 -6.88 3.45
CA LEU A 92 4.26 -6.95 2.15
C LEU A 92 3.70 -8.10 1.31
N LEU A 93 3.53 -9.29 1.89
CA LEU A 93 2.96 -10.44 1.19
C LEU A 93 1.53 -10.15 0.75
N PHE A 94 0.70 -9.61 1.65
CA PHE A 94 -0.65 -9.18 1.32
C PHE A 94 -0.68 -8.15 0.18
N ARG A 95 0.22 -7.15 0.21
CA ARG A 95 0.32 -6.15 -0.85
C ARG A 95 0.81 -6.75 -2.16
N ALA A 96 1.83 -7.60 -2.14
CA ALA A 96 2.35 -8.26 -3.34
C ALA A 96 1.29 -9.18 -3.98
N SER A 97 0.57 -9.96 -3.16
CA SER A 97 -0.52 -10.83 -3.64
C SER A 97 -1.68 -10.03 -4.21
N SER A 98 -2.09 -8.93 -3.56
CA SER A 98 -3.15 -8.09 -4.10
C SER A 98 -2.71 -7.36 -5.38
N VAL A 99 -1.46 -6.92 -5.48
CA VAL A 99 -0.92 -6.37 -6.74
C VAL A 99 -0.90 -7.45 -7.82
N TYR A 100 -0.45 -8.67 -7.52
CA TYR A 100 -0.49 -9.77 -8.48
C TYR A 100 -1.93 -10.06 -8.93
N TYR A 101 -2.87 -10.14 -7.99
CA TYR A 101 -4.27 -10.44 -8.31
C TYR A 101 -4.90 -9.36 -9.18
N LEU A 102 -4.81 -8.10 -8.73
CA LEU A 102 -5.43 -6.94 -9.39
C LEU A 102 -4.77 -6.62 -10.74
N TYR A 103 -3.45 -6.79 -10.86
CA TYR A 103 -2.72 -6.33 -12.05
C TYR A 103 -2.26 -7.45 -13.01
N PHE A 104 -2.17 -8.71 -12.57
CA PHE A 104 -1.56 -9.80 -13.36
C PHE A 104 -2.40 -11.08 -13.46
N TYR A 105 -3.21 -11.45 -12.46
CA TYR A 105 -3.95 -12.72 -12.49
C TYR A 105 -5.27 -12.60 -13.24
N GLU A 106 -5.94 -11.45 -13.18
CA GLU A 106 -7.25 -11.27 -13.80
C GLU A 106 -7.22 -11.16 -15.34
N THR A 107 -6.07 -11.45 -16.00
CA THR A 107 -5.74 -10.87 -17.31
C THR A 107 -5.49 -11.82 -18.50
N GLU A 108 -5.92 -13.08 -18.53
CA GLU A 108 -5.73 -13.90 -19.77
C GLU A 108 -6.73 -13.61 -20.90
N GLU A 109 -7.90 -12.99 -20.64
CA GLU A 109 -8.79 -12.44 -21.70
C GLU A 109 -9.36 -11.04 -21.37
N ARG A 110 -9.00 -10.45 -20.22
CA ARG A 110 -9.54 -9.18 -19.70
C ARG A 110 -8.52 -8.05 -19.64
N TRP A 111 -7.57 -8.01 -20.58
CA TRP A 111 -7.02 -6.71 -20.94
C TRP A 111 -8.17 -5.93 -21.57
N VAL A 112 -8.75 -4.95 -20.86
CA VAL A 112 -8.29 -3.56 -20.97
C VAL A 112 -8.81 -2.80 -19.74
N PRO A 113 -7.99 -1.98 -19.06
CA PRO A 113 -8.54 -0.80 -18.41
C PRO A 113 -9.04 0.09 -19.55
N PHE A 114 -10.28 -0.08 -20.03
CA PHE A 114 -10.78 0.73 -21.15
C PHE A 114 -11.02 2.17 -20.68
N ILE A 115 -9.92 2.89 -20.66
CA ILE A 115 -9.72 4.27 -21.05
C ILE A 115 -10.31 4.45 -22.47
N TYR A 116 -11.57 4.89 -22.63
CA TYR A 116 -12.03 5.53 -23.90
C TYR A 116 -12.47 6.98 -23.65
N LYS A 117 -11.64 7.64 -22.86
CA LYS A 117 -11.24 9.02 -23.04
C LYS A 117 -9.76 9.02 -22.68
N GLU A 118 -8.92 9.84 -23.32
CA GLU A 118 -7.48 9.95 -22.99
C GLU A 118 -7.25 9.59 -21.53
N ALA A 119 -6.44 8.54 -21.31
CA ALA A 119 -6.10 8.07 -19.98
C ALA A 119 -5.89 9.29 -19.13
N ASN A 120 -6.48 9.35 -17.94
CA ASN A 120 -5.99 10.33 -17.01
C ASN A 120 -4.53 9.94 -16.77
N ASP A 121 -3.61 10.53 -17.54
CA ASP A 121 -2.18 10.17 -17.60
C ASP A 121 -1.60 10.23 -16.19
N PHE A 122 -2.19 11.11 -15.38
CA PHE A 122 -2.05 11.21 -13.95
C PHE A 122 -2.30 9.86 -13.26
N SER A 123 -3.48 9.25 -13.40
CA SER A 123 -3.83 7.97 -12.77
C SER A 123 -2.87 6.83 -13.14
N THR A 124 -2.48 6.74 -14.42
CA THR A 124 -1.50 5.74 -14.87
C THR A 124 -0.11 6.02 -14.27
N LEU A 125 0.30 7.28 -14.18
CA LEU A 125 1.54 7.71 -13.55
C LEU A 125 1.57 7.35 -12.05
N PHE A 126 0.49 7.63 -11.31
CA PHE A 126 0.40 7.29 -9.89
C PHE A 126 0.48 5.79 -9.66
N ARG A 127 -0.25 4.99 -10.45
CA ARG A 127 -0.17 3.52 -10.39
C ARG A 127 1.24 3.00 -10.61
N ARG A 128 1.90 3.45 -11.68
CA ARG A 128 3.27 3.03 -12.02
C ARG A 128 4.33 3.51 -11.03
N THR A 129 4.02 4.52 -10.22
CA THR A 129 4.98 5.09 -9.27
C THR A 129 4.73 4.60 -7.85
N PHE A 130 3.51 4.76 -7.33
CA PHE A 130 3.17 4.49 -5.94
C PHE A 130 3.12 3.00 -5.64
N VAL A 131 2.59 2.16 -6.54
CA VAL A 131 2.49 0.71 -6.31
C VAL A 131 3.88 0.07 -6.18
N PRO A 132 4.84 0.30 -7.10
CA PRO A 132 6.20 -0.21 -6.92
C PRO A 132 6.91 0.42 -5.72
N ALA A 133 6.74 1.72 -5.48
CA ALA A 133 7.35 2.38 -4.33
C ALA A 133 6.89 1.80 -2.99
N GLN A 134 5.61 1.42 -2.87
CA GLN A 134 5.08 0.73 -1.68
C GLN A 134 5.80 -0.59 -1.44
N LEU A 135 5.96 -1.43 -2.48
CA LEU A 135 6.64 -2.72 -2.37
C LEU A 135 8.13 -2.57 -2.03
N ILE A 136 8.83 -1.64 -2.70
CA ILE A 136 10.26 -1.37 -2.47
C ILE A 136 10.49 -0.89 -1.05
N LEU A 137 9.74 0.12 -0.58
CA LEU A 137 9.93 0.66 0.76
C LEU A 137 9.59 -0.36 1.85
N ASN A 138 8.53 -1.17 1.66
CA ASN A 138 8.23 -2.27 2.59
C ASN A 138 9.38 -3.28 2.65
N SER A 139 10.00 -3.61 1.51
CA SER A 139 11.15 -4.51 1.47
C SER A 139 12.37 -3.90 2.20
N ILE A 140 12.65 -2.61 2.01
CA ILE A 140 13.70 -1.89 2.74
C ILE A 140 13.43 -1.90 4.25
N ALA A 141 12.17 -1.69 4.66
CA ALA A 141 11.77 -1.72 6.06
C ALA A 141 11.99 -3.11 6.69
N ILE A 142 11.66 -4.19 5.97
CA ILE A 142 11.94 -5.57 6.42
C ILE A 142 13.43 -5.76 6.63
N ILE A 143 14.28 -5.37 5.67
CA ILE A 143 15.75 -5.52 5.79
C ILE A 143 16.26 -4.78 7.03
N ALA A 144 15.79 -3.56 7.27
CA ALA A 144 16.17 -2.78 8.45
C ALA A 144 15.69 -3.43 9.76
N LEU A 145 14.45 -3.91 9.81
CA LEU A 145 13.88 -4.60 10.98
C LEU A 145 14.57 -5.93 11.26
N SER A 146 14.91 -6.71 10.22
CA SER A 146 15.65 -7.97 10.36
C SER A 146 17.04 -7.74 10.96
N LYS A 147 17.78 -6.73 10.50
CA LYS A 147 19.09 -6.36 11.08
C LYS A 147 18.97 -6.09 12.59
N ASN A 148 17.97 -5.31 12.99
CA ASN A 148 17.72 -4.99 14.40
C ASN A 148 17.31 -6.23 15.21
N TYR A 149 16.47 -7.10 14.64
CA TYR A 149 16.05 -8.34 15.29
C TYR A 149 17.26 -9.25 15.61
N PHE A 150 18.17 -9.44 14.64
CA PHE A 150 19.37 -10.26 14.85
C PHE A 150 20.36 -9.63 15.82
N GLN A 151 20.51 -8.30 15.83
CA GLN A 151 21.35 -7.60 16.80
C GLN A 151 20.83 -7.78 18.23
N ASN A 152 19.53 -7.55 18.45
CA ASN A 152 18.92 -7.74 19.77
C ASN A 152 19.08 -9.17 20.27
N ARG A 153 18.88 -10.17 19.40
CA ARG A 153 19.04 -11.59 19.76
C ARG A 153 20.48 -11.94 20.14
N LYS A 154 21.49 -11.36 19.48
CA LYS A 154 22.91 -11.54 19.84
C LYS A 154 23.23 -10.95 21.22
N VAL A 155 22.74 -9.75 21.52
CA VAL A 155 22.92 -9.11 22.84
C VAL A 155 22.27 -9.94 23.93
N THR A 156 21.03 -10.41 23.74
CA THR A 156 20.36 -11.28 24.72
C THR A 156 21.13 -12.60 24.93
N LYS A 157 21.67 -13.20 23.86
CA LYS A 157 22.45 -14.44 23.95
C LYS A 157 23.75 -14.28 24.74
N ASN A 158 24.42 -13.14 24.60
CA ASN A 158 25.69 -12.85 25.29
C ASN A 158 25.52 -12.44 26.76
N ASN A 159 24.30 -12.12 27.19
CA ASN A 159 23.97 -11.71 28.56
C ASN A 159 23.29 -12.82 29.37
N LEU A 160 23.21 -14.05 28.83
CA LEU A 160 22.77 -15.23 29.59
C LEU A 160 23.97 -15.77 30.40
N PRO A 161 23.80 -16.03 31.71
CA PRO A 161 24.86 -16.53 32.59
C PRO A 161 25.31 -17.95 32.22
#